data_AF-A0A6G0VPI0-F1
#
_entry.id   AF-A0A6G0VPI0-F1
#
_cell.length_a   1.000
_cell.length_b   1.000
_cell.length_c   1.000
_cell.angle_alpha   90.00
_cell.angle_beta   90.00
_cell.angle_gamma   90.00
#
_symmetry.space_group_name_H-M   'P 1'
#
loop_
_entity.id
_entity.type
_entity.pdbx_description
1 polymer ?
#
loop_
_entity_poly.entity_id
_entity_poly.type
_entity_poly.pdbx_seq_one_letter_code
_entity_poly.pdbx_strand_id
1 'polypeptide(L)'
;TYLENKYVFNFVTRFIDVFTGAPGKIHDARVFALSDISKELPSICGTKYHIIGDGAYSIREWLLVPYKNYGNFTESQIIFNKTFCATRVLIENTFGLLKSRFRQLLQLDIHYVDKITKFIISCCVLHNMCINMNDEIELDNEIGPSIDPENDFIDSDVNQRKNGESKRNAIKNSLQYF
;
A
#
# COMPACT_ATOMS: atom_id res chain seq x y z
N THR A 1 3.03 21.87 -6.49
CA THR A 1 3.86 20.83 -5.85
C THR A 1 2.92 19.74 -5.39
N TYR A 2 2.87 18.62 -6.10
CA TYR A 2 2.05 17.48 -5.71
C TYR A 2 2.71 16.82 -4.49
N LEU A 3 1.93 16.39 -3.50
CA LEU A 3 2.39 15.66 -2.31
C LEU A 3 1.87 14.24 -2.45
N GLU A 4 2.77 13.25 -2.44
CA GLU A 4 2.41 11.83 -2.40
C GLU A 4 2.26 11.39 -0.94
N ASN A 5 1.11 10.80 -0.60
CA ASN A 5 0.77 10.37 0.75
C ASN A 5 0.73 8.84 0.79
N LYS A 6 1.21 8.23 1.88
CA LYS A 6 1.35 6.78 1.99
C LYS A 6 0.79 6.24 3.28
N TYR A 7 0.19 5.05 3.19
CA TYR A 7 -0.67 4.52 4.24
C TYR A 7 -0.54 3.01 4.35
N VAL A 8 -0.60 2.50 5.59
CA VAL A 8 -0.64 1.05 5.90
C VAL A 8 -2.08 0.66 6.25
N PHE A 9 -2.58 -0.44 5.67
CA PHE A 9 -3.99 -0.87 5.76
C PHE A 9 -4.18 -2.19 6.52
N ASN A 10 -5.35 -2.36 7.15
CA ASN A 10 -5.90 -3.68 7.54
C ASN A 10 -6.90 -4.15 6.46
N PHE A 11 -7.29 -5.42 6.46
CA PHE A 11 -8.37 -5.97 5.62
C PHE A 11 -9.76 -5.33 5.84
N VAL A 12 -9.88 -4.46 6.84
CA VAL A 12 -10.98 -3.52 7.03
C VAL A 12 -10.48 -2.19 6.52
N THR A 13 -11.21 -1.50 5.63
CA THR A 13 -10.92 -0.24 4.88
C THR A 13 -10.48 0.96 5.75
N ARG A 14 -9.52 0.74 6.65
CA ARG A 14 -9.06 1.58 7.73
C ARG A 14 -7.58 1.87 7.55
N PHE A 15 -7.21 3.09 7.92
CA PHE A 15 -5.83 3.55 7.94
C PHE A 15 -5.19 3.19 9.28
N ILE A 16 -4.12 2.39 9.27
CA ILE A 16 -3.37 2.04 10.48
C ILE A 16 -2.28 3.07 10.75
N ASP A 17 -1.59 3.49 9.69
CA ASP A 17 -0.54 4.49 9.72
C ASP A 17 -0.65 5.40 8.50
N VAL A 18 -0.30 6.67 8.69
CA VAL A 18 -0.42 7.74 7.70
C VAL A 18 0.87 8.55 7.70
N PHE A 19 1.66 8.43 6.64
CA PHE A 19 2.86 9.24 6.45
C PHE A 19 2.64 10.26 5.32
N THR A 20 2.82 11.55 5.64
CA THR A 20 2.54 12.67 4.73
C THR A 20 3.61 13.75 4.85
N GLY A 21 3.66 14.69 3.89
CA GLY A 21 4.60 15.81 3.89
C GLY A 21 5.89 15.55 3.11
N ALA A 22 6.01 14.41 2.44
CA ALA A 22 7.13 14.14 1.54
C ALA A 22 7.01 14.96 0.23
N PRO A 23 8.13 15.53 -0.28
CA PRO A 23 8.15 16.18 -1.59
C PRO A 23 7.70 15.22 -2.72
N GLY A 24 6.76 15.60 -3.58
CA GLY A 24 6.20 14.68 -4.61
C GLY A 24 7.07 14.48 -5.86
N LYS A 25 8.40 14.47 -5.71
CA LYS A 25 9.34 13.93 -6.72
C LYS A 25 10.24 12.84 -6.13
N ILE A 26 9.87 12.32 -4.97
CA ILE A 26 10.63 11.29 -4.27
C ILE A 26 10.00 9.94 -4.58
N HIS A 27 10.83 8.96 -4.92
CA HIS A 27 10.34 7.61 -5.17
C HIS A 27 9.57 7.04 -3.99
N ASP A 28 8.57 6.26 -4.36
CA ASP A 28 7.66 5.58 -3.45
C ASP A 28 8.35 4.80 -2.33
N ALA A 29 9.36 4.00 -2.69
CA ALA A 29 10.17 3.24 -1.73
C ALA A 29 10.96 4.15 -0.78
N ARG A 30 11.38 5.33 -1.23
CA ARG A 30 12.14 6.29 -0.42
C ARG A 30 11.23 7.05 0.55
N VAL A 31 10.02 7.43 0.14
CA VAL A 31 9.03 8.02 1.07
C VAL A 31 8.72 7.02 2.18
N PHE A 32 8.52 5.74 1.84
CA PHE A 32 8.29 4.70 2.83
C PHE A 32 9.50 4.49 3.75
N ALA A 33 10.73 4.44 3.23
CA ALA A 33 11.93 4.29 4.06
C ALA A 33 12.17 5.47 5.02
N LEU A 34 11.56 6.63 4.76
CA LEU A 34 11.61 7.79 5.65
C LEU A 34 10.54 7.74 6.76
N SER A 35 9.53 6.88 6.66
CA SER A 35 8.49 6.77 7.68
C SER A 35 9.00 6.03 8.92
N ASP A 36 8.50 6.40 10.09
CA ASP A 36 8.88 5.74 11.34
C ASP A 36 8.42 4.28 11.38
N ILE A 37 7.22 4.01 10.85
CA ILE A 37 6.67 2.65 10.78
C ILE A 37 7.55 1.68 9.97
N SER A 38 8.32 2.16 8.98
CA SER A 38 9.21 1.31 8.19
C SER A 38 10.25 0.58 9.04
N LYS A 39 10.68 1.20 10.14
CA LYS A 39 11.66 0.64 11.09
C LYS A 39 11.00 -0.33 12.07
N GLU A 40 9.72 -0.13 12.35
CA GLU A 40 8.96 -0.92 13.33
C GLU A 40 8.32 -2.17 12.71
N LEU A 41 8.03 -2.14 11.41
CA LEU A 41 7.39 -3.24 10.68
C LEU A 41 8.04 -4.62 10.84
N PRO A 42 9.37 -4.79 10.86
CA PRO A 42 9.97 -6.09 11.15
C PRO A 42 9.47 -6.68 12.49
N SER A 43 9.33 -5.83 13.52
CA SER A 43 8.85 -6.24 14.84
C SER A 43 7.33 -6.39 14.87
N ILE A 44 6.58 -5.46 14.27
CA ILE A 44 5.11 -5.48 14.23
C ILE A 44 4.62 -6.71 13.47
N CYS A 45 5.23 -7.00 12.32
CA CYS A 45 4.84 -8.14 11.51
C CYS A 45 5.30 -9.46 12.11
N GLY A 46 6.50 -9.48 12.71
CA GLY A 46 7.16 -10.69 13.16
C GLY A 46 7.15 -11.76 12.06
N THR A 47 6.87 -13.00 12.44
CA THR A 47 6.75 -14.12 11.50
C THR A 47 5.34 -14.30 10.93
N LYS A 48 4.32 -13.72 11.59
CA LYS A 48 2.91 -14.02 11.33
C LYS A 48 2.29 -13.12 10.26
N TYR A 49 2.69 -11.86 10.21
CA TYR A 49 2.08 -10.87 9.32
C TYR A 49 3.08 -10.40 8.25
N HIS A 50 2.58 -9.67 7.26
CA HIS A 50 3.35 -8.96 6.26
C HIS A 50 2.46 -7.86 5.67
N ILE A 51 3.08 -6.82 5.12
CA ILE A 51 2.41 -5.82 4.32
C ILE A 51 2.59 -6.12 2.83
N ILE A 52 1.74 -5.52 2.01
CA ILE A 52 1.68 -5.68 0.56
C ILE A 52 2.18 -4.38 -0.07
N GLY A 53 3.25 -4.45 -0.86
CA GLY A 53 3.82 -3.33 -1.61
C GLY A 53 3.59 -3.48 -3.12
N ASP A 54 3.70 -2.37 -3.87
CA ASP A 54 3.80 -2.45 -5.32
C ASP A 54 5.13 -3.09 -5.80
N GLY A 55 5.27 -3.27 -7.11
CA GLY A 55 6.46 -3.85 -7.73
C GLY A 55 7.73 -3.00 -7.64
N ALA A 56 7.63 -1.73 -7.24
CA ALA A 56 8.76 -0.82 -7.07
C ALA A 56 9.41 -0.92 -5.68
N TYR A 57 8.77 -1.56 -4.70
CA TYR A 57 9.39 -1.86 -3.42
C TYR A 57 10.31 -3.09 -3.49
N SER A 58 11.35 -3.07 -2.67
CA SER A 58 12.23 -4.23 -2.48
C SER A 58 11.55 -5.26 -1.57
N ILE A 59 11.44 -6.51 -2.03
CA ILE A 59 10.82 -7.59 -1.27
C ILE A 59 11.57 -7.87 0.04
N ARG A 60 10.82 -8.05 1.13
CA ARG A 60 11.31 -8.39 2.47
C ARG A 60 10.39 -9.43 3.10
N GLU A 61 10.81 -10.06 4.19
CA GLU A 61 9.96 -11.01 4.91
C GLU A 61 8.67 -10.37 5.45
N TRP A 62 8.71 -9.07 5.77
CA TRP A 62 7.58 -8.30 6.26
C TRP A 62 6.91 -7.44 5.18
N LEU A 63 7.43 -7.39 3.94
CA LEU A 63 6.85 -6.66 2.81
C LEU A 63 6.91 -7.50 1.52
N LEU A 64 5.75 -7.99 1.08
CA LEU A 64 5.64 -8.80 -0.13
C LEU A 64 5.23 -7.94 -1.33
N VAL A 65 5.76 -8.31 -2.50
CA VAL A 65 5.52 -7.63 -3.78
C VAL A 65 5.13 -8.67 -4.84
N PRO A 66 4.39 -8.30 -5.90
CA PRO A 66 3.95 -9.26 -6.92
C PRO A 66 5.14 -9.87 -7.67
N TYR A 67 4.93 -11.00 -8.35
CA TYR A 67 5.92 -11.51 -9.30
C TYR A 67 5.99 -10.56 -10.50
N LYS A 68 7.23 -10.22 -10.90
CA LYS A 68 7.51 -9.39 -12.09
C LYS A 68 7.26 -10.19 -13.36
N ASN A 69 6.62 -9.57 -14.36
CA ASN A 69 6.28 -10.23 -15.61
C ASN A 69 7.45 -10.22 -16.60
N TYR A 70 8.21 -11.32 -16.63
CA TYR A 70 9.27 -11.52 -17.63
C TYR A 70 8.79 -12.31 -18.86
N GLY A 71 7.47 -12.38 -19.09
CA GLY A 71 6.87 -13.05 -20.25
C GLY A 71 6.48 -14.52 -20.04
N ASN A 72 6.89 -15.14 -18.92
CA ASN A 72 6.61 -16.56 -18.63
C ASN A 72 6.19 -16.78 -17.17
N PHE A 73 4.96 -16.45 -16.81
CA PHE A 73 4.42 -16.82 -15.49
C PHE A 73 4.00 -18.28 -15.46
N THR A 74 4.41 -18.96 -14.39
CA THR A 74 3.78 -20.24 -14.01
C THR A 74 2.34 -19.99 -13.56
N GLU A 75 1.47 -20.98 -13.69
CA GLU A 75 0.08 -20.91 -13.21
C GLU A 75 -0.01 -20.50 -11.74
N SER A 76 0.91 -21.02 -10.91
CA SER A 76 1.03 -20.65 -9.49
C SER A 76 1.29 -19.16 -9.26
N GLN A 77 2.13 -18.54 -10.10
CA GLN A 77 2.43 -17.11 -10.04
C GLN A 77 1.26 -16.26 -10.53
N ILE A 78 0.51 -16.75 -11.53
CA ILE A 78 -0.72 -16.10 -12.01
C ILE A 78 -1.76 -16.05 -10.89
N ILE A 79 -2.01 -17.18 -10.21
CA ILE A 79 -2.95 -17.26 -9.08
C ILE A 79 -2.50 -16.30 -7.97
N PHE A 80 -1.23 -16.34 -7.58
CA PHE A 80 -0.70 -15.44 -6.56
C PHE A 80 -0.88 -13.97 -6.94
N ASN A 81 -0.48 -13.56 -8.15
CA ASN A 81 -0.62 -12.18 -8.60
C ASN A 81 -2.11 -11.76 -8.69
N LYS A 82 -3.03 -12.67 -9.04
CA LYS A 82 -4.47 -12.40 -9.03
C LYS A 82 -4.98 -12.10 -7.61
N THR A 83 -4.58 -12.89 -6.61
CA THR A 83 -4.90 -12.62 -5.20
C THR A 83 -4.27 -11.31 -4.71
N PHE A 84 -3.05 -11.02 -5.15
CA PHE A 84 -2.36 -9.77 -4.87
C PHE A 84 -3.11 -8.56 -5.44
N CYS A 85 -3.55 -8.65 -6.70
CA CYS A 85 -4.36 -7.62 -7.36
C CYS A 85 -5.70 -7.41 -6.66
N ALA A 86 -6.39 -8.47 -6.23
CA ALA A 86 -7.63 -8.35 -5.47
C ALA A 86 -7.43 -7.57 -4.16
N THR A 87 -6.28 -7.76 -3.49
CA THR A 87 -5.91 -6.98 -2.30
C THR A 87 -5.65 -5.51 -2.63
N ARG A 88 -5.02 -5.23 -3.78
CA ARG A 88 -4.83 -3.85 -4.25
C ARG A 88 -6.15 -3.14 -4.55
N VAL A 89 -7.13 -3.83 -5.14
CA VAL A 89 -8.47 -3.26 -5.36
C VAL A 89 -9.09 -2.79 -4.04
N LEU A 90 -8.92 -3.54 -2.94
CA LEU A 90 -9.39 -3.10 -1.62
C LEU A 90 -8.69 -1.81 -1.14
N ILE A 91 -7.38 -1.68 -1.39
CA ILE A 91 -6.60 -0.49 -1.05
C ILE A 91 -7.09 0.72 -1.88
N GLU A 92 -7.23 0.54 -3.19
CA GLU A 92 -7.71 1.57 -4.12
C GLU A 92 -9.14 2.01 -3.75
N ASN A 93 -10.02 1.06 -3.43
CA ASN A 93 -11.36 1.34 -2.92
C ASN A 93 -11.32 2.13 -1.61
N THR A 94 -10.41 1.80 -0.70
CA THR A 94 -10.27 2.56 0.56
C THR A 94 -9.90 4.01 0.31
N PHE A 95 -8.99 4.27 -0.63
CA PHE A 95 -8.66 5.64 -1.06
C PHE A 95 -9.81 6.33 -1.78
N GLY A 96 -10.55 5.60 -2.61
CA GLY A 96 -11.76 6.10 -3.25
C GLY A 96 -12.77 6.55 -2.19
N LEU A 97 -13.05 5.72 -1.19
CA LEU A 97 -13.98 6.03 -0.10
C LEU A 97 -13.54 7.28 0.67
N LEU A 98 -12.25 7.38 1.01
CA LEU A 98 -11.70 8.54 1.68
C LEU A 98 -11.94 9.83 0.87
N LYS A 99 -11.67 9.79 -0.44
CA LYS A 99 -11.86 10.94 -1.34
C LYS A 99 -13.33 11.26 -1.57
N SER A 100 -14.20 10.26 -1.67
CA SER A 100 -15.66 10.44 -1.79
C SER A 100 -16.23 11.09 -0.53
N ARG A 101 -15.78 10.67 0.66
CA ARG A 101 -16.18 11.26 1.94
C ARG A 101 -15.68 12.68 2.09
N PHE A 102 -14.41 12.92 1.80
CA PHE A 102 -13.75 14.21 1.96
C PHE A 102 -13.34 14.76 0.60
N ARG A 103 -14.32 15.18 -0.21
CA ARG A 103 -14.10 15.66 -1.59
C ARG A 103 -13.05 16.76 -1.73
N GLN A 104 -12.80 17.52 -0.67
CA GLN A 104 -11.73 18.53 -0.62
C GLN A 104 -10.32 17.91 -0.84
N LEU A 105 -10.14 16.61 -0.61
CA LEU A 105 -8.90 15.89 -0.95
C LEU A 105 -8.66 15.79 -2.47
N LEU A 106 -9.69 15.96 -3.30
CA LEU A 106 -9.55 15.98 -4.77
C LEU A 106 -8.95 17.31 -5.25
N GLN A 107 -9.18 18.40 -4.53
CA GLN A 107 -8.67 19.73 -4.86
C GLN A 107 -8.33 20.50 -3.58
N LEU A 108 -7.07 20.39 -3.16
CA LEU A 108 -6.55 21.09 -2.00
C LEU A 108 -6.02 22.48 -2.40
N ASP A 109 -6.75 23.52 -2.02
CA ASP A 109 -6.29 24.91 -2.11
C ASP A 109 -5.65 25.37 -0.79
N ILE A 110 -4.63 24.64 -0.36
CA ILE A 110 -3.86 24.94 0.86
C ILE A 110 -2.40 25.04 0.45
N HIS A 111 -1.75 26.17 0.70
CA HIS A 111 -0.38 26.41 0.23
C HIS A 111 0.71 26.04 1.25
N TYR A 112 0.34 25.52 2.42
CA TYR A 112 1.27 25.18 3.50
C TYR A 112 1.30 23.67 3.73
N VAL A 113 2.47 23.06 3.57
CA VAL A 113 2.68 21.61 3.72
C VAL A 113 2.18 21.11 5.07
N ASP A 114 2.53 21.80 6.17
CA ASP A 114 2.09 21.42 7.52
C ASP A 114 0.56 21.38 7.68
N LYS A 115 -0.14 22.33 7.03
CA LYS A 115 -1.60 22.38 7.07
C LYS A 115 -2.21 21.25 6.23
N ILE A 116 -1.65 20.99 5.05
CA ILE A 116 -2.09 19.89 4.18
C ILE A 116 -1.89 18.54 4.88
N THR A 117 -0.71 18.30 5.46
CA THR A 117 -0.39 17.10 6.23
C THR A 117 -1.40 16.87 7.35
N LYS A 118 -1.65 17.89 8.20
CA LYS A 118 -2.63 17.79 9.29
C LYS A 118 -4.05 17.55 8.78
N PHE A 119 -4.44 18.19 7.68
CA PHE A 119 -5.75 18.01 7.06
C PHE A 119 -5.95 16.57 6.59
N ILE A 120 -4.97 16.03 5.85
CA ILE A 120 -5.01 14.66 5.33
C ILE A 120 -5.07 13.64 6.47
N ILE A 121 -4.23 13.78 7.49
CA ILE A 121 -4.25 12.91 8.68
C ILE A 121 -5.62 12.96 9.36
N SER A 122 -6.20 14.17 9.51
CA SER A 122 -7.52 14.35 10.10
C SER A 122 -8.60 13.61 9.29
N CYS A 123 -8.57 13.68 7.96
CA CYS A 123 -9.49 12.92 7.11
C CYS A 123 -9.37 11.41 7.34
N CYS A 124 -8.16 10.86 7.44
CA CYS A 124 -7.97 9.43 7.71
C CYS A 124 -8.48 9.01 9.09
N VAL A 125 -8.24 9.82 10.13
CA VAL A 125 -8.76 9.58 11.48
C VAL A 125 -10.29 9.62 11.50
N LEU A 126 -10.89 10.64 10.88
CA LEU A 126 -12.35 10.78 10.79
C LEU A 126 -12.98 9.66 9.97
N HIS A 127 -12.34 9.23 8.87
CA HIS A 127 -12.77 8.06 8.09
C HIS A 127 -12.84 6.81 8.95
N ASN A 128 -11.79 6.54 9.74
CA ASN A 128 -11.79 5.41 10.67
C ASN A 128 -12.90 5.53 11.73
N MET A 129 -13.18 6.74 12.22
CA MET A 129 -14.28 6.97 13.16
C MET A 129 -15.64 6.67 12.53
N CYS A 130 -15.89 7.12 11.30
CA CYS A 130 -17.11 6.80 10.55
C CYS A 130 -17.28 5.28 10.40
N ILE A 131 -16.23 4.55 10.05
CA ILE A 131 -16.27 3.08 9.98
C ILE A 131 -16.64 2.47 11.33
N ASN A 132 -16.10 2.97 12.44
CA ASN A 132 -16.44 2.47 13.78
C ASN A 132 -17.88 2.77 14.18
N MET A 133 -18.50 3.79 13.58
CA MET A 133 -19.90 4.17 13.80
C MET A 133 -20.86 3.50 12.80
N ASN A 134 -20.37 2.61 11.93
CA ASN A 134 -21.12 2.01 10.81
C ASN A 134 -21.73 3.06 9.87
N ASP A 135 -21.07 4.21 9.72
CA ASP A 135 -21.41 5.24 8.72
C ASP A 135 -20.76 4.86 7.39
N GLU A 136 -21.40 3.96 6.66
CA GLU A 136 -20.91 3.45 5.38
C GLU A 136 -21.33 4.37 4.21
N ILE A 137 -20.44 4.53 3.25
CA ILE A 137 -20.71 5.25 1.99
C ILE A 137 -20.40 4.31 0.83
N GLU A 138 -21.19 4.39 -0.23
CA GLU A 138 -20.97 3.61 -1.44
C GLU A 138 -19.98 4.34 -2.36
N LEU A 139 -19.13 3.56 -3.04
CA LEU A 139 -18.28 4.06 -4.11
C LEU A 139 -19.11 4.10 -5.40
N ASP A 140 -19.21 5.26 -6.04
CA ASP A 140 -19.57 5.32 -7.45
C ASP A 140 -18.46 4.60 -8.24
N ASN A 141 -18.83 3.51 -8.92
CA ASN A 141 -17.91 2.57 -9.59
C ASN A 141 -17.21 3.22 -10.80
N GLU A 142 -16.23 4.10 -10.58
CA GLU A 142 -15.42 4.68 -11.66
C GLU A 142 -13.93 4.77 -11.32
N ILE A 143 -13.30 3.71 -10.83
CA ILE A 143 -11.83 3.63 -10.85
C ILE A 143 -11.41 2.20 -11.20
N GLY A 144 -11.00 2.01 -12.46
CA GLY A 144 -10.30 0.80 -12.88
C GLY A 144 -8.84 0.80 -12.40
N PRO A 145 -8.21 -0.37 -12.26
CA PRO A 145 -6.87 -0.48 -11.68
C PRO A 145 -5.84 0.30 -12.50
N SER A 146 -5.03 1.14 -11.85
CA SER A 146 -3.88 1.78 -12.46
C SER A 146 -2.69 0.83 -12.46
N ILE A 147 -2.17 0.53 -13.65
CA ILE A 147 -0.90 -0.20 -13.82
C ILE A 147 0.21 0.84 -13.77
N ASP A 148 0.84 1.01 -12.61
CA ASP A 148 1.97 1.92 -12.48
C ASP A 148 3.24 1.32 -13.12
N PRO A 149 4.02 2.14 -13.86
CA PRO A 149 5.28 1.69 -14.45
C PRO A 149 6.32 1.38 -13.37
N GLU A 150 7.00 0.24 -13.55
CA GLU A 150 8.03 -0.27 -12.66
C GLU A 150 9.25 0.68 -12.60
N ASN A 151 9.70 1.03 -11.39
CA ASN A 151 11.00 1.64 -11.17
C ASN A 151 11.87 0.69 -10.32
N ASP A 152 13.03 0.33 -10.85
CA ASP A 152 13.97 -0.57 -10.18
C ASP A 152 14.78 0.18 -9.11
N PHE A 153 14.39 0.00 -7.84
CA PHE A 153 15.26 0.34 -6.72
C PHE A 153 16.21 -0.83 -6.43
N ILE A 154 17.52 -0.60 -6.54
CA ILE A 154 18.55 -1.60 -6.26
C ILE A 154 18.70 -1.74 -4.74
N ASP A 155 18.22 -2.87 -4.20
CA ASP A 155 18.38 -3.23 -2.79
C ASP A 155 19.76 -3.85 -2.54
N SER A 156 20.49 -3.34 -1.55
CA SER A 156 21.83 -3.82 -1.21
C SER A 156 21.84 -5.01 -0.23
N ASP A 157 20.69 -5.41 0.33
CA ASP A 157 20.60 -6.51 1.31
C ASP A 157 20.07 -7.81 0.70
N VAL A 158 20.99 -8.62 0.19
CA VAL A 158 20.72 -9.92 -0.47
C VAL A 158 20.00 -10.91 0.46
N ASN A 159 20.22 -10.85 1.78
CA ASN A 159 19.64 -11.80 2.72
C ASN A 159 18.16 -11.50 2.96
N GLN A 160 17.80 -10.23 3.15
CA GLN A 160 16.40 -9.85 3.31
C GLN A 160 15.57 -10.17 2.07
N ARG A 161 16.14 -9.96 0.88
CA ARG A 161 15.51 -10.35 -0.38
C ARG A 161 15.21 -11.85 -0.43
N LYS A 162 16.21 -12.69 -0.13
CA LYS A 162 16.03 -14.16 -0.12
C LYS A 162 14.94 -14.61 0.85
N ASN A 163 14.89 -14.03 2.05
CA ASN A 163 13.87 -14.37 3.04
C ASN A 163 12.46 -13.98 2.57
N GLY A 164 12.32 -12.78 1.99
CA GLY A 164 11.07 -12.33 1.38
C GLY A 164 10.62 -13.21 0.21
N GLU A 165 11.53 -13.59 -0.68
CA GLU A 165 11.25 -14.50 -1.80
C GLU A 165 10.81 -15.89 -1.31
N SER A 166 11.47 -16.43 -0.28
CA SER A 166 11.09 -17.69 0.36
C SER A 166 9.67 -17.63 0.94
N LYS A 167 9.33 -16.58 1.70
CA LYS A 167 7.98 -16.41 2.26
C LYS A 167 6.93 -16.26 1.17
N ARG A 168 7.21 -15.46 0.13
CA ARG A 168 6.30 -15.31 -1.03
C ARG A 168 6.07 -16.64 -1.75
N ASN A 169 7.13 -17.43 -1.95
CA ASN A 169 7.01 -18.75 -2.57
C ASN A 169 6.19 -19.72 -1.72
N ALA A 170 6.37 -19.71 -0.39
CA ALA A 170 5.57 -20.51 0.53
C ALA A 170 4.07 -20.16 0.44
N ILE A 171 3.74 -18.86 0.44
CA ILE A 171 2.34 -18.40 0.30
C ILE A 171 1.79 -18.78 -1.07
N LYS A 172 2.52 -18.53 -2.16
CA LYS A 172 2.13 -18.92 -3.52
C LYS A 172 1.77 -20.40 -3.60
N ASN A 173 2.60 -21.27 -3.04
CA ASN A 173 2.35 -22.71 -3.05
C ASN A 173 1.12 -23.07 -2.20
N SER A 174 0.88 -22.37 -1.09
CA SER A 174 -0.32 -22.61 -0.26
C SER A 174 -1.63 -22.21 -0.97
N LEU A 175 -1.59 -21.23 -1.89
CA LEU A 175 -2.74 -20.78 -2.67
C LEU A 175 -3.14 -21.78 -3.77
N GLN A 176 -2.31 -22.77 -4.10
CA GLN A 176 -2.64 -23.77 -5.13
C GLN A 176 -3.61 -24.85 -4.65
N TYR A 177 -3.93 -24.86 -3.35
CA TYR A 177 -4.80 -25.84 -2.72
C TYR A 177 -6.22 -25.30 -2.42
N PHE A 178 -6.54 -24.10 -2.93
CA PHE A 178 -7.83 -23.42 -2.82
C PHE A 178 -8.32 -23.00 -4.20
#